data_AF-A0A920P298-F1
#
_entry.id   AF-A0A920P298-F1
#
_cell.length_a   1.000
_cell.length_b   1.000
_cell.length_c   1.000
_cell.angle_alpha   90.00
_cell.angle_beta   90.00
_cell.angle_gamma   90.00
#
_symmetry.space_group_name_H-M   'P 1'
#
loop_
_entity.id
_entity.type
_entity.pdbx_description
1 polymer ?
#
loop_
_entity_poly.entity_id
_entity_poly.type
_entity_poly.pdbx_seq_one_letter_code
_entity_poly.pdbx_strand_id
1 'polypeptide(L)' 'MTDLCLKCDIKLLAFGTLAGGFLTERWLRVPEPDFQSLETWSQMKYKRFIDAAGGWDKFQVLLAALERVAKRLRCR' A
#
# COMPACT_ATOMS: atom_id res chain seq x y z
N MET A 1 19.50 5.77 -4.05
CA MET A 1 19.55 5.73 -2.57
C MET A 1 20.00 4.36 -2.09
N THR A 2 19.31 3.27 -2.43
CA THR A 2 19.68 1.89 -2.07
C THR A 2 21.15 1.56 -2.35
N ASP A 3 21.63 1.80 -3.57
CA ASP A 3 23.02 1.47 -3.94
C ASP A 3 24.07 2.19 -3.10
N LEU A 4 23.80 3.43 -2.71
CA LEU A 4 24.69 4.21 -1.85
C LEU A 4 24.73 3.62 -0.44
N CYS A 5 23.56 3.33 0.14
CA CYS A 5 23.46 2.75 1.46
C CYS A 5 24.16 1.39 1.55
N LEU A 6 24.03 0.54 0.51
CA LEU A 6 24.76 -0.73 0.43
C LEU A 6 26.28 -0.53 0.37
N LYS A 7 26.77 0.43 -0.42
CA LYS A 7 28.20 0.74 -0.53
C LYS A 7 28.81 1.26 0.78
N CYS A 8 28.01 1.94 1.60
CA CYS A 8 28.47 2.59 2.83
C CYS A 8 28.08 1.83 4.12
N ASP A 9 27.55 0.61 4.01
CA ASP A 9 26.96 -0.18 5.12
C ASP A 9 25.94 0.60 5.99
N ILE A 10 25.14 1.44 5.35
CA ILE A 10 24.05 2.17 5.99
C ILE A 10 22.76 1.37 5.86
N LYS A 11 22.05 1.18 6.98
CA LYS A 11 20.76 0.48 6.98
C LYS A 11 19.64 1.44 6.55
N LEU A 12 18.73 0.94 5.71
CA LEU A 12 17.52 1.66 5.31
C LEU A 12 16.33 1.16 6.15
N LEU A 13 15.68 2.10 6.85
CA LEU A 13 14.43 1.83 7.55
C LEU A 13 13.27 2.26 6.65
N ALA A 14 12.64 1.28 5.99
CA ALA A 14 11.49 1.52 5.15
C ALA A 14 10.25 1.77 6.03
N PHE A 15 9.80 3.02 6.09
CA PHE A 15 8.57 3.41 6.78
C PHE A 15 7.39 3.45 5.81
N GLY A 16 6.18 3.15 6.31
CA GLY A 16 4.97 3.24 5.50
C GLY A 16 4.71 2.03 4.59
N THR A 17 5.30 0.88 4.92
CA THR A 17 5.24 -0.36 4.12
C THR A 17 3.84 -0.87 3.81
N LEU A 18 2.84 -0.54 4.65
CA LEU A 18 1.44 -0.94 4.44
C LEU A 18 0.56 0.15 3.81
N ALA A 19 1.16 1.25 3.35
CA ALA A 19 0.44 2.39 2.76
C ALA A 19 -0.73 2.87 3.64
N GLY A 20 -0.51 3.08 4.94
CA GLY A 20 -1.57 3.49 5.86
C GLY A 20 -2.65 2.43 6.10
N GLY A 21 -2.33 1.16 5.83
CA GLY A 21 -3.24 0.02 5.96
C GLY A 21 -3.99 -0.32 4.68
N PHE A 22 -3.78 0.41 3.57
CA PHE A 22 -4.44 0.11 2.30
C PHE A 22 -4.00 -1.21 1.68
N LEU A 23 -2.78 -1.68 1.97
CA LEU A 23 -2.29 -3.00 1.52
C LEU A 23 -2.77 -4.12 2.46
N THR A 24 -4.09 -4.19 2.69
CA THR A 24 -4.72 -5.21 3.52
C THR A 24 -6.05 -5.64 2.92
N GLU A 25 -6.57 -6.79 3.36
CA GLU A 25 -7.83 -7.36 2.89
C GLU A 25 -9.05 -6.47 3.22
N ARG A 26 -8.93 -5.56 4.21
CA ARG A 26 -9.97 -4.56 4.56
C ARG A 26 -10.40 -3.74 3.34
N TRP A 27 -9.51 -3.53 2.39
CA TRP A 27 -9.73 -2.69 1.22
C TRP A 27 -9.90 -3.46 -0.09
N LEU A 28 -9.93 -4.80 -0.04
CA LEU A 28 -10.05 -5.64 -1.22
C LEU A 28 -11.52 -5.76 -1.66
N ARG A 29 -11.80 -5.48 -2.93
CA ARG A 29 -13.12 -5.54 -3.59
C ARG A 29 -14.18 -4.67 -2.90
N VAL A 30 -13.77 -3.57 -2.30
CA VAL A 30 -14.67 -2.56 -1.72
C VAL A 30 -14.73 -1.32 -2.63
N PRO A 31 -15.85 -0.60 -2.65
CA PRO A 31 -15.92 0.68 -3.34
C PRO A 31 -14.91 1.68 -2.77
N GLU A 32 -14.56 2.67 -3.58
CA GLU A 32 -13.64 3.73 -3.16
C GLU A 32 -14.21 4.45 -1.93
N PRO A 33 -13.46 4.56 -0.82
CA PRO A 33 -13.93 5.28 0.35
C PRO A 33 -13.99 6.77 0.07
N ASP A 34 -15.01 7.43 0.60
CA ASP A 34 -15.02 8.89 0.65
C ASP A 34 -13.86 9.40 1.52
N PHE A 35 -13.27 10.53 1.12
CA PHE A 35 -12.10 11.07 1.80
C PHE A 35 -12.39 11.44 3.25
N GLN A 36 -13.63 11.85 3.58
CA GLN A 36 -14.05 12.19 4.94
C GLN A 36 -14.20 10.95 5.84
N SER A 37 -14.35 9.76 5.24
CA SER A 37 -14.47 8.49 5.97
C SER A 37 -13.13 7.90 6.42
N LEU A 38 -12.01 8.51 6.02
CA LEU A 38 -10.67 8.05 6.39
C LEU A 38 -10.32 8.49 7.81
N GLU A 39 -10.11 7.52 8.70
CA GLU A 39 -9.93 7.72 10.14
C GLU A 39 -8.57 8.30 10.51
N THR A 40 -7.54 8.14 9.66
CA THR A 40 -6.16 8.50 9.99
C THR A 40 -5.50 9.40 8.95
N TRP A 41 -4.57 10.26 9.42
CA TRP A 41 -3.72 11.08 8.55
C TRP A 41 -2.91 10.23 7.55
N SER A 42 -2.47 9.05 7.97
CA SER A 42 -1.77 8.11 7.07
C SER A 42 -2.68 7.67 5.93
N GLN A 43 -3.94 7.30 6.21
CA GLN A 43 -4.89 6.95 5.16
C GLN A 43 -5.14 8.13 4.21
N MET A 44 -5.39 9.33 4.73
CA MET A 44 -5.57 10.53 3.90
C MET A 44 -4.35 10.78 2.99
N LYS A 45 -3.13 10.63 3.52
CA LYS A 45 -1.88 10.75 2.75
C LYS A 45 -1.78 9.70 1.66
N TYR A 46 -1.95 8.42 2.00
CA TYR A 46 -1.77 7.33 1.04
C TYR A 46 -2.89 7.24 0.00
N LYS A 47 -4.11 7.67 0.34
CA LYS A 47 -5.19 7.80 -0.64
C LYS A 47 -4.81 8.73 -1.79
N ARG A 48 -4.20 9.89 -1.48
CA ARG A 48 -3.67 10.82 -2.50
C ARG A 48 -2.60 10.19 -3.39
N PHE A 49 -1.76 9.31 -2.84
CA PHE A 49 -0.77 8.58 -3.64
C PHE A 49 -1.40 7.48 -4.50
N ILE A 50 -2.43 6.81 -4.01
CA ILE A 50 -3.21 5.85 -4.80
C ILE A 50 -3.85 6.57 -6.00
N ASP A 51 -4.41 7.75 -5.77
CA ASP A 51 -5.00 8.58 -6.83
C ASP A 51 -3.96 8.98 -7.88
N ALA A 52 -2.80 9.47 -7.43
CA ALA A 52 -1.70 9.81 -8.32
C ALA A 52 -1.11 8.59 -9.08
N ALA A 53 -1.14 7.40 -8.47
CA ALA A 53 -0.66 6.16 -9.10
C ALA A 53 -1.64 5.59 -10.14
N GLY A 54 -2.85 6.15 -10.24
CA GLY A 54 -3.83 5.78 -11.26
C GLY A 54 -5.20 5.38 -10.73
N GLY A 55 -5.52 5.71 -9.48
CA GLY A 55 -6.87 5.63 -8.93
C GLY A 55 -7.25 4.28 -8.32
N TRP A 56 -8.45 4.24 -7.75
CA TRP A 56 -8.92 3.11 -6.95
C TRP A 56 -9.10 1.82 -7.75
N ASP A 57 -9.61 1.90 -8.98
CA ASP A 57 -9.83 0.71 -9.82
C ASP A 57 -8.53 -0.05 -10.10
N LYS A 58 -7.44 0.67 -10.42
CA LYS A 58 -6.11 0.06 -10.60
C LYS A 58 -5.56 -0.46 -9.28
N PHE A 59 -5.83 0.24 -8.18
CA PHE A 59 -5.46 -0.23 -6.86
C PHE A 59 -6.17 -1.55 -6.50
N GLN A 60 -7.43 -1.74 -6.88
CA GLN A 60 -8.14 -3.01 -6.70
C GLN A 60 -7.53 -4.15 -7.51
N VAL A 61 -7.08 -3.88 -8.75
CA VAL A 61 -6.34 -4.87 -9.56
C VAL A 61 -5.04 -5.28 -8.85
N LEU A 62 -4.32 -4.32 -8.28
CA LEU A 62 -3.12 -4.59 -7.48
C LEU A 62 -3.44 -5.44 -6.25
N LEU A 63 -4.46 -5.09 -5.46
CA LEU A 63 -4.83 -5.84 -4.27
C LEU A 63 -5.24 -7.28 -4.60
N ALA A 64 -5.97 -7.50 -5.70
CA ALA A 64 -6.31 -8.85 -6.15
C ALA A 64 -5.07 -9.66 -6.56
N ALA A 65 -4.07 -9.04 -7.17
CA ALA A 65 -2.80 -9.70 -7.48
C ALA A 65 -2.03 -10.05 -6.20
N LEU A 66 -1.99 -9.14 -5.22
CA LEU A 66 -1.36 -9.37 -3.92
C LEU A 66 -2.06 -10.48 -3.14
N GLU A 67 -3.40 -10.53 -3.15
CA GLU A 67 -4.18 -11.62 -2.53
C GLU A 67 -3.76 -12.98 -3.09
N ARG A 68 -3.62 -13.11 -4.41
CA ARG A 68 -3.19 -14.35 -5.06
C ARG A 68 -1.80 -14.78 -4.61
N VAL A 69 -0.87 -13.84 -4.50
CA VAL A 69 0.52 -14.12 -4.05
C VAL A 69 0.53 -14.50 -2.56
N ALA A 70 -0.18 -13.75 -1.71
CA ALA A 70 -0.29 -14.03 -0.27
C ALA A 70 -0.86 -15.43 -0.01
N LYS A 71 -1.94 -15.81 -0.71
CA LYS A 71 -2.52 -17.17 -0.63
C LYS A 71 -1.55 -18.25 -1.08
N ARG A 72 -0.81 -18.03 -2.18
CA ARG A 72 0.20 -18.98 -2.69
C ARG A 72 1.33 -19.19 -1.67
N LEU A 73 1.77 -18.13 -1.01
CA LEU A 73 2.87 -18.16 -0.04
C LEU A 73 2.42 -18.45 1.40
N ARG A 74 1.11 -18.60 1.65
CA ARG A 74 0.51 -18.79 2.98
C ARG A 74 0.86 -17.66 3.96
N CYS A 75 1.04 -16.45 3.45
CA CYS A 75 1.16 -15.25 4.27
C CYS A 75 -0.24 -14.94 4.83
N ARG A 76 -0.34 -14.79 6.16
CA ARG A 76 -1.53 -14.26 6.84
C ARG A 76 -1.23 -12.86 7.35
#